data_AF-A0AAV9TX78-F1
#
_entry.id   AF-A0AAV9TX78-F1
#
_cell.length_a   1.000
_cell.length_b   1.000
_cell.length_c   1.000
_cell.angle_alpha   90.00
_cell.angle_beta   90.00
_cell.angle_gamma   90.00
#
_symmetry.space_group_name_H-M   'P 1'
#
loop_
_entity.id
_entity.type
_entity.pdbx_description
1 polymer ?
#
loop_
_entity_poly.entity_id
_entity_poly.type
_entity_poly.pdbx_seq_one_letter_code
_entity_poly.pdbx_strand_id
1 'polypeptide(L)'
;MQLISFILPIFALAVTVYSRDCQNAPGVANGACVTYYDGCGGRKLGSYKPTCEGNCFRYDRFGGIWAAGDGTFGTNCQAFSDDNCQNYIGETGNQVFRSGCKAFQGKSMKCYYRC
;
A
#
# COMPACT_ATOMS: atom_id res chain seq x y z
N MET A 1 52.22 -0.65 3.58
CA MET A 1 51.25 0.43 3.82
C MET A 1 49.92 -0.03 3.24
N GLN A 2 49.04 -0.58 4.08
CA GLN A 2 47.74 -1.14 3.67
C GLN A 2 46.69 -0.02 3.77
N LEU A 3 46.15 0.38 2.62
CA LEU A 3 45.00 1.29 2.51
C LEU A 3 43.73 0.51 2.84
N ILE A 4 43.23 0.67 4.07
CA ILE A 4 41.92 0.14 4.47
C ILE A 4 40.85 1.09 3.90
N SER A 5 40.17 0.61 2.87
CA SER A 5 39.03 1.28 2.24
C SER A 5 37.83 1.23 3.19
N PHE A 6 37.44 2.38 3.74
CA PHE A 6 36.26 2.51 4.60
C PHE A 6 34.99 2.55 3.72
N ILE A 7 34.32 1.40 3.59
CA ILE A 7 32.98 1.32 3.01
C ILE A 7 32.00 1.81 4.09
N LEU A 8 31.40 2.98 3.89
CA LEU A 8 30.32 3.50 4.72
C LEU A 8 29.01 2.77 4.40
N PRO A 9 28.35 2.11 5.38
CA PRO A 9 27.01 1.58 5.15
C PRO A 9 26.02 2.74 5.11
N ILE A 10 25.44 3.00 3.93
CA ILE A 10 24.30 3.90 3.77
C ILE A 10 23.10 3.23 4.43
N PHE A 11 22.81 3.59 5.67
CA PHE A 11 21.60 3.17 6.38
C PHE A 11 20.41 3.93 5.75
N ALA A 12 19.68 3.28 4.85
CA ALA A 12 18.44 3.81 4.32
C ALA A 12 17.41 3.90 5.45
N LEU A 13 17.10 5.12 5.88
CA LEU A 13 16.00 5.39 6.81
C LEU A 13 14.68 5.06 6.10
N ALA A 14 14.10 3.91 6.44
CA ALA A 14 12.73 3.57 6.04
C ALA A 14 11.77 4.52 6.76
N VAL A 15 11.39 5.61 6.08
CA VAL A 15 10.36 6.53 6.58
C VAL A 15 9.06 5.76 6.69
N THR A 16 8.68 5.42 7.92
CA THR A 16 7.40 4.77 8.17
C THR A 16 6.35 5.86 8.17
N VAL A 17 5.72 6.10 7.02
CA VAL A 17 4.63 7.07 6.90
C VAL A 17 3.44 6.52 7.67
N TYR A 18 3.13 7.13 8.82
CA TYR A 18 1.90 6.88 9.54
C TYR A 18 0.74 7.29 8.64
N SER A 19 -0.05 6.29 8.30
CA SER A 19 -1.04 6.39 7.27
C SER A 19 -2.33 6.91 7.92
N ARG A 20 -2.83 8.07 7.46
CA ARG A 20 -4.08 8.65 8.02
C ARG A 20 -5.24 7.73 7.67
N ASP A 21 -6.03 7.37 8.68
CA ASP A 21 -7.25 6.59 8.50
C ASP A 21 -8.20 7.24 7.50
N CYS A 22 -8.93 6.41 6.76
CA CYS A 22 -9.89 6.85 5.77
C CYS A 22 -11.06 7.60 6.45
N GLN A 23 -11.26 8.86 6.07
CA GLN A 23 -12.22 9.75 6.74
C GLN A 23 -13.61 9.75 6.07
N ASN A 24 -13.69 9.42 4.78
CA ASN A 24 -14.91 9.52 3.97
C ASN A 24 -15.32 8.15 3.40
N ALA A 25 -16.60 8.03 3.02
CA ALA A 25 -17.09 6.82 2.38
C ALA A 25 -16.44 6.58 1.01
N PRO A 26 -16.23 5.31 0.59
CA PRO A 26 -15.83 4.98 -0.77
C PRO A 26 -16.76 5.60 -1.83
N GLY A 27 -16.20 6.15 -2.91
CA GLY A 27 -17.00 6.68 -4.02
C GLY A 27 -17.62 8.06 -3.80
N VAL A 28 -17.32 8.73 -2.67
CA VAL A 28 -17.62 10.16 -2.49
C VAL A 28 -16.36 11.01 -2.60
N ALA A 29 -16.50 12.31 -2.84
CA ALA A 29 -15.36 13.23 -2.93
C ALA A 29 -14.41 13.09 -1.73
N ASN A 30 -13.11 12.97 -2.00
CA ASN A 30 -12.07 12.67 -1.00
C ASN A 30 -12.23 11.33 -0.27
N GLY A 31 -13.02 10.41 -0.82
CA GLY A 31 -13.31 9.05 -0.31
C GLY A 31 -12.29 7.97 -0.68
N ALA A 32 -11.19 8.35 -1.32
CA ALA A 32 -10.14 7.41 -1.67
C ALA A 32 -9.57 6.74 -0.41
N CYS A 33 -9.57 5.41 -0.42
CA CYS A 33 -9.22 4.62 0.75
C CYS A 33 -8.65 3.27 0.34
N VAL A 34 -7.64 2.84 1.09
CA VAL A 34 -7.08 1.50 1.05
C VAL A 34 -7.33 0.86 2.41
N THR A 35 -7.84 -0.35 2.43
CA THR A 35 -7.99 -1.15 3.65
C THR A 35 -7.37 -2.51 3.42
N TYR A 36 -6.55 -2.98 4.36
CA TYR A 36 -5.89 -4.28 4.25
C TYR A 36 -6.28 -5.20 5.40
N TYR A 37 -6.31 -6.49 5.12
CA TYR A 37 -6.90 -7.54 5.95
C TYR A 37 -5.93 -8.71 6.07
N ASP A 38 -6.09 -9.55 7.09
CA ASP A 38 -5.37 -10.83 7.21
C ASP A 38 -5.82 -11.86 6.15
N GLY A 39 -6.95 -11.63 5.50
CA GLY A 39 -7.53 -12.36 4.38
C GLY A 39 -8.82 -11.71 3.92
N CYS A 40 -9.27 -11.98 2.69
CA CYS A 40 -10.58 -11.50 2.24
C CYS A 40 -11.71 -12.20 3.01
N GLY A 41 -12.50 -11.43 3.76
CA GLY A 41 -13.48 -11.94 4.72
C GLY A 41 -12.92 -12.10 6.14
N GLY A 42 -11.64 -11.81 6.34
CA GLY A 42 -10.97 -11.83 7.64
C GLY A 42 -10.96 -10.48 8.36
N ARG A 43 -10.09 -10.34 9.36
CA ARG A 43 -9.98 -9.17 10.22
C ARG A 43 -9.30 -8.01 9.50
N LYS A 44 -9.85 -6.80 9.67
CA LYS A 44 -9.19 -5.54 9.25
C LYS A 44 -7.89 -5.37 10.04
N LEU A 45 -6.78 -5.22 9.33
CA LEU A 45 -5.46 -4.94 9.91
C LEU A 45 -5.21 -3.44 9.99
N GLY A 46 -5.64 -2.69 8.98
CA GLY A 46 -5.53 -1.24 8.97
C GLY A 46 -6.11 -0.61 7.71
N SER A 47 -6.06 0.71 7.66
CA SER A 47 -6.55 1.48 6.52
C SER A 47 -5.77 2.76 6.35
N TYR A 48 -5.73 3.27 5.12
CA TYR A 48 -5.13 4.57 4.85
C TYR A 48 -5.60 5.23 3.57
N LYS A 49 -5.42 6.56 3.53
CA LYS A 49 -5.61 7.34 2.31
C LYS A 49 -4.39 7.20 1.38
N PRO A 50 -4.56 6.67 0.16
CA PRO A 50 -3.49 6.59 -0.84
C PRO A 50 -3.11 7.98 -1.36
N THR A 51 -1.91 8.07 -1.93
CA THR A 51 -1.34 9.29 -2.51
C THR A 51 -0.85 9.01 -3.92
N CYS A 52 -0.60 10.04 -4.73
CA CYS A 52 -0.11 9.78 -6.08
C CYS A 52 1.36 9.29 -6.13
N GLU A 53 2.14 9.55 -5.08
CA GLU A 53 3.54 9.12 -4.98
C GLU A 53 3.71 7.59 -4.86
N GLY A 54 2.67 6.86 -4.46
CA GLY A 54 2.74 5.40 -4.31
C GLY A 54 3.80 4.93 -3.32
N ASN A 55 3.95 5.63 -2.19
CA ASN A 55 4.92 5.28 -1.15
C ASN A 55 4.79 3.81 -0.72
N CYS A 56 5.92 3.15 -0.49
CA CYS A 56 5.94 1.75 -0.06
C CYS A 56 5.48 1.62 1.39
N PHE A 57 4.33 0.99 1.59
CA PHE A 57 3.79 0.69 2.91
C PHE A 57 4.11 -0.76 3.28
N ARG A 58 4.68 -0.97 4.47
CA ARG A 58 5.07 -2.29 4.98
C ARG A 58 4.17 -2.71 6.14
N TYR A 59 3.84 -4.00 6.19
CA TYR A 59 3.16 -4.66 7.30
C TYR A 59 3.69 -6.09 7.47
N ASP A 60 3.55 -6.71 8.65
CA ASP A 60 4.11 -8.05 8.91
C ASP A 60 3.62 -9.08 7.90
N ARG A 61 2.30 -9.11 7.66
CA ARG A 61 1.64 -9.87 6.60
C ARG A 61 0.20 -9.40 6.39
N PHE A 62 -0.26 -9.33 5.15
CA PHE A 62 -1.66 -9.15 4.80
C PHE A 62 -2.11 -10.20 3.77
N GLY A 63 -3.38 -10.60 3.89
CA GLY A 63 -4.05 -11.60 3.04
C GLY A 63 -5.02 -11.01 2.02
N GLY A 64 -5.32 -9.71 2.11
CA GLY A 64 -6.24 -9.06 1.18
C GLY A 64 -6.20 -7.55 1.24
N ILE A 65 -6.52 -6.91 0.11
CA ILE A 65 -6.60 -5.47 -0.05
C ILE A 65 -7.97 -5.08 -0.61
N TRP A 66 -8.57 -4.07 -0.02
CA TRP A 66 -9.65 -3.27 -0.59
C TRP A 66 -9.13 -1.91 -1.01
N ALA A 67 -9.42 -1.54 -2.25
CA ALA A 67 -9.12 -0.22 -2.79
C ALA A 67 -10.43 0.46 -3.19
N ALA A 68 -10.54 1.73 -2.87
CA ALA A 68 -11.64 2.58 -3.25
C ALA A 68 -11.12 3.93 -3.73
N GLY A 69 -11.71 4.43 -4.80
CA GLY A 69 -11.56 5.80 -5.27
C GLY A 69 -12.60 6.74 -4.65
N ASP A 70 -12.66 7.96 -5.18
CA ASP A 70 -13.58 9.01 -4.72
C ASP A 70 -14.80 9.20 -5.63
N GLY A 71 -15.05 8.27 -6.55
CA GLY A 71 -16.12 8.33 -7.54
C GLY A 71 -15.78 9.10 -8.82
N THR A 72 -14.65 9.82 -8.84
CA THR A 72 -14.11 10.48 -10.05
C THR A 72 -12.77 9.88 -10.47
N PHE A 73 -11.87 9.70 -9.51
CA PHE A 73 -10.55 9.13 -9.68
C PHE A 73 -10.45 7.82 -8.92
N GLY A 74 -9.73 6.87 -9.51
CA GLY A 74 -9.55 5.56 -8.91
C GLY A 74 -8.27 5.42 -8.10
N THR A 75 -8.29 4.35 -7.29
CA THR A 75 -7.15 3.90 -6.51
C THR A 75 -6.69 2.54 -7.05
N ASN A 76 -5.40 2.39 -7.34
CA ASN A 76 -4.78 1.10 -7.65
C ASN A 76 -3.72 0.76 -6.60
N CYS A 77 -3.71 -0.47 -6.11
CA CYS A 77 -2.73 -0.97 -5.17
C CYS A 77 -1.97 -2.15 -5.76
N GLN A 78 -0.65 -2.05 -5.77
CA GLN A 78 0.27 -3.14 -6.07
C GLN A 78 0.72 -3.79 -4.77
N ALA A 79 0.66 -5.11 -4.71
CA ALA A 79 1.11 -5.92 -3.59
C ALA A 79 2.47 -6.56 -3.90
N PHE A 80 3.28 -6.71 -2.86
CA PHE A 80 4.63 -7.28 -2.94
C PHE A 80 4.86 -8.30 -1.83
N SER A 81 5.66 -9.34 -2.11
CA SER A 81 5.95 -10.41 -1.15
C SER A 81 7.07 -10.07 -0.16
N ASP A 82 7.85 -9.03 -0.42
CA ASP A 82 8.93 -8.53 0.44
C ASP A 82 8.52 -7.26 1.21
N ASP A 83 9.44 -6.77 2.03
CA ASP A 83 9.24 -5.62 2.93
C ASP A 83 9.51 -4.26 2.28
N ASN A 84 10.11 -4.23 1.08
CA ASN A 84 10.65 -3.04 0.42
C ASN A 84 9.99 -2.76 -0.95
N CYS A 85 8.85 -3.39 -1.24
CA CYS A 85 8.11 -3.26 -2.50
C CYS A 85 8.96 -3.55 -3.75
N GLN A 86 9.70 -4.66 -3.76
CA GLN A 86 10.57 -5.05 -4.88
C GLN A 86 10.04 -6.27 -5.65
N ASN A 87 9.43 -7.22 -4.96
CA ASN A 87 8.95 -8.49 -5.49
C ASN A 87 7.43 -8.43 -5.71
N TYR A 88 7.03 -7.91 -6.86
CA TYR A 88 5.62 -7.76 -7.25
C TYR A 88 4.89 -9.11 -7.30
N ILE A 89 3.67 -9.16 -6.76
CA ILE A 89 2.84 -10.37 -6.76
C ILE A 89 1.43 -10.15 -7.33
N GLY A 90 1.02 -8.91 -7.58
CA GLY A 90 -0.29 -8.61 -8.14
C GLY A 90 -0.77 -7.22 -7.79
N GLU A 91 -1.91 -6.82 -8.36
CA GLU A 91 -2.51 -5.52 -8.11
C GLU A 91 -4.05 -5.57 -8.08
N THR A 92 -4.66 -4.55 -7.48
CA THR A 92 -6.12 -4.46 -7.35
C THR A 92 -6.80 -4.00 -8.63
N GLY A 93 -6.07 -3.38 -9.56
CA GLY A 93 -6.61 -2.61 -10.67
C GLY A 93 -7.09 -1.22 -10.23
N ASN A 94 -7.42 -0.36 -11.19
CA ASN A 94 -7.87 1.02 -10.94
C ASN A 94 -9.34 1.06 -10.46
N GLN A 95 -9.55 1.23 -9.15
CA GLN A 95 -10.86 1.19 -8.53
C GLN A 95 -11.40 2.61 -8.31
N VAL A 96 -12.29 3.07 -9.20
CA VAL A 96 -12.93 4.41 -9.13
C VAL A 96 -13.95 4.50 -7.99
N PHE A 97 -14.67 3.40 -7.76
CA PHE A 97 -15.59 3.22 -6.64
C PHE A 97 -15.03 2.16 -5.69
N ARG A 98 -15.87 1.64 -4.79
CA ARG A 98 -15.48 0.54 -3.92
C ARG A 98 -15.35 -0.76 -4.72
N SER A 99 -14.22 -1.44 -4.60
CA SER A 99 -14.02 -2.76 -5.19
C SER A 99 -14.42 -3.90 -4.26
N GLY A 100 -14.36 -5.14 -4.75
CA GLY A 100 -14.32 -6.36 -3.93
C GLY A 100 -12.91 -6.63 -3.40
N CYS A 101 -12.79 -7.37 -2.29
CA CYS A 101 -11.48 -7.62 -1.68
C CYS A 101 -10.66 -8.49 -2.64
N LYS A 102 -9.43 -8.06 -2.92
CA LYS A 102 -8.50 -8.81 -3.74
C LYS A 102 -7.52 -9.54 -2.81
N ALA A 103 -7.48 -10.86 -2.94
CA ALA A 103 -6.63 -11.70 -2.11
C ALA A 103 -5.19 -11.65 -2.59
N PHE A 104 -4.27 -11.42 -1.64
CA PHE A 104 -2.82 -11.40 -1.86
C PHE A 104 -2.15 -12.06 -0.67
N GLN A 105 -0.93 -12.56 -0.81
CA GLN A 105 -0.11 -12.95 0.34
C GLN A 105 1.11 -12.03 0.37
N GLY A 106 0.92 -10.82 0.89
CA GLY A 106 1.90 -9.74 0.79
C GLY A 106 2.43 -9.26 2.13
N LYS A 107 3.56 -8.56 2.08
CA LYS A 107 4.22 -7.88 3.21
C LYS A 107 4.38 -6.38 2.99
N SER A 108 4.39 -5.94 1.74
CA SER A 108 4.34 -4.52 1.42
C SER A 108 3.43 -4.21 0.24
N MET A 109 3.01 -2.96 0.12
CA MET A 109 2.13 -2.48 -0.93
C MET A 109 2.44 -1.05 -1.34
N LYS A 110 2.19 -0.71 -2.61
CA LYS A 110 2.19 0.66 -3.12
C LYS A 110 0.80 0.97 -3.66
N CYS A 111 0.18 2.03 -3.17
CA CYS A 111 -1.14 2.42 -3.63
C CYS A 111 -1.13 3.84 -4.18
N TYR A 112 -1.64 3.97 -5.40
CA TYR A 112 -1.69 5.17 -6.21
C TYR A 112 -3.14 5.63 -6.30
N TYR A 113 -3.35 6.93 -6.14
CA TYR A 113 -4.65 7.56 -6.35
C TYR A 113 -4.46 8.84 -7.15
N ARG A 114 -5.27 8.99 -8.20
CA ARG A 114 -5.21 10.12 -9.15
C ARG A 114 -3.86 10.22 -9.88
N CYS A 115 -3.36 9.07 -10.29
CA CYS A 115 -2.31 8.85 -11.26
C CYS A 115 -2.82 7.76 -12.23
#